data_AF-A0A183MBE1-F1
#
_entry.id   AF-A0A183MBE1-F1
#
_cell.length_a   1.000
_cell.length_b   1.000
_cell.length_c   1.000
_cell.angle_alpha   90.00
_cell.angle_beta   90.00
_cell.angle_gamma   90.00
#
_symmetry.space_group_name_H-M   'P 1'
#
loop_
_entity.id
_entity.type
_entity.pdbx_description
1 polymer ?
#
loop_
_entity_poly.entity_id
_entity_poly.type
_entity_poly.pdbx_seq_one_letter_code
_entity_poly.pdbx_strand_id
1 'polypeptide(L)'
;MWESPTSLLVIGAGLPRTGTMSMKKAFETIFSQPCYHGFEIMTGRQRDILKWQMLVDEVRTAHREEKIHRYLSEILDCYVAVTDVPSCAFYRELMNIHPYAKVR
;
A
#
# COMPACT_ATOMS: atom_id res chain seq x y z
N MET A 1 -23.64 4.24 -7.44
CA MET A 1 -22.80 4.77 -6.35
C MET A 1 -22.23 3.56 -5.63
N TRP A 2 -20.94 3.26 -5.80
CA TRP A 2 -20.29 2.20 -5.03
C TRP A 2 -19.91 2.84 -3.69
N GLU A 3 -20.61 2.47 -2.62
CA GLU A 3 -20.14 2.75 -1.27
C GLU A 3 -18.83 1.96 -1.11
N SER A 4 -17.68 2.62 -1.29
CA SER A 4 -16.40 1.92 -1.12
C SER A 4 -16.05 1.95 0.37
N PRO A 5 -16.02 0.80 1.06
CA PRO A 5 -15.29 0.73 2.31
C PRO A 5 -13.80 0.94 2.01
N THR A 6 -13.12 1.46 3.02
CA THR A 6 -11.68 1.64 3.29
C THR A 6 -10.78 0.44 2.94
N SER A 7 -10.89 -0.13 1.74
CA SER A 7 -10.18 -1.34 1.31
C SER A 7 -9.52 -1.15 -0.06
N LEU A 8 -8.31 -1.67 -0.22
CA LEU A 8 -7.62 -1.69 -1.51
C LEU A 8 -8.40 -2.52 -2.54
N LEU A 9 -8.42 -2.03 -3.77
CA LEU A 9 -8.95 -2.71 -4.95
C LEU A 9 -7.83 -3.39 -5.75
N VAL A 10 -6.64 -2.80 -5.78
CA VAL A 10 -5.48 -3.30 -6.53
C VAL A 10 -4.18 -3.20 -5.72
N ILE A 11 -3.40 -4.27 -5.73
CA ILE A 11 -2.07 -4.36 -5.11
C ILE A 11 -1.04 -4.52 -6.22
N GLY A 12 -0.24 -3.49 -6.47
CA GLY A 12 0.90 -3.54 -7.39
C GLY A 12 2.13 -4.12 -6.69
N ALA A 13 2.49 -5.36 -7.03
CA ALA A 13 3.63 -6.07 -6.45
C ALA A 13 4.96 -5.80 -7.21
N GLY A 14 4.91 -5.01 -8.29
CA GLY A 14 6.07 -4.63 -9.08
C GLY A 14 7.11 -3.84 -8.28
N LEU A 15 8.38 -4.23 -8.42
CA LEU A 15 9.53 -3.54 -7.82
C LEU A 15 9.73 -2.13 -8.40
N PRO A 16 10.48 -1.24 -7.72
CA PRO A 16 10.80 0.07 -8.27
C PRO A 16 11.42 -0.02 -9.65
N ARG A 17 11.19 1.00 -10.49
CA ARG A 17 11.71 1.09 -11.87
C ARG A 17 11.09 0.10 -12.87
N THR A 18 10.02 -0.61 -12.50
CA THR A 18 9.24 -1.49 -13.40
C THR A 18 7.99 -0.82 -13.98
N GLY A 19 7.93 0.52 -13.99
CA GLY A 19 6.77 1.27 -14.46
C GLY A 19 5.72 1.58 -13.39
N THR A 20 6.06 1.43 -12.11
CA THR A 20 5.19 1.70 -10.95
C THR A 20 4.54 3.09 -10.97
N MET A 21 5.28 4.13 -11.39
CA MET A 21 4.74 5.49 -11.48
C MET A 21 3.69 5.65 -12.60
N SER A 22 3.90 4.99 -13.74
CA SER A 22 2.90 4.95 -14.81
C SER A 22 1.66 4.17 -14.36
N MET A 23 1.85 3.08 -13.63
CA MET A 23 0.78 2.28 -13.05
C MET A 23 -0.04 3.06 -12.01
N LYS A 24 0.60 3.79 -11.10
CA LYS A 24 -0.05 4.71 -10.14
C LYS A 24 -1.00 5.65 -10.87
N LYS A 25 -0.50 6.37 -11.88
CA LYS A 25 -1.30 7.32 -12.66
C LYS A 25 -2.49 6.65 -13.36
N ALA A 26 -2.29 5.44 -13.89
CA ALA A 26 -3.36 4.68 -14.52
C ALA A 26 -4.46 4.32 -13.53
N PHE A 27 -4.12 3.85 -12.33
CA PHE A 27 -5.09 3.53 -11.28
C PHE A 27 -5.83 4.78 -10.78
N GLU A 28 -5.13 5.89 -10.57
CA GLU A 28 -5.78 7.15 -10.18
C GLU A 28 -6.77 7.63 -11.24
N THR A 29 -6.44 7.46 -12.52
CA THR A 29 -7.34 7.78 -13.64
C THR A 29 -8.57 6.86 -13.66
N ILE A 30 -8.37 5.54 -13.52
CA ILE A 30 -9.44 4.55 -13.58
C ILE A 30 -10.41 4.67 -12.40
N PHE A 31 -9.87 4.82 -11.18
CA PHE A 31 -10.66 4.78 -9.95
C PHE A 31 -11.09 6.16 -9.44
N SER A 32 -10.54 7.25 -10.00
CA SER A 32 -10.77 8.62 -9.52
C SER A 32 -10.49 8.78 -8.01
N GLN A 33 -9.53 8.02 -7.51
CA GLN A 33 -9.15 7.90 -6.09
C GLN A 33 -7.64 7.65 -5.98
N PRO A 34 -7.00 8.01 -4.87
CA PRO A 34 -5.54 8.03 -4.79
C PRO A 34 -4.93 6.61 -4.79
N CYS A 35 -3.73 6.49 -5.36
CA CYS A 35 -2.90 5.29 -5.32
C CYS A 35 -1.62 5.56 -4.52
N TYR A 36 -1.33 4.75 -3.50
CA TYR A 36 -0.08 4.88 -2.74
C TYR A 36 1.11 4.55 -3.65
N HIS A 37 2.20 5.30 -3.49
CA HIS A 37 3.48 5.09 -4.16
C HIS A 37 4.59 5.59 -3.24
N GLY A 38 5.82 5.10 -3.42
CA GLY A 38 6.99 5.59 -2.67
C GLY A 38 7.21 7.11 -2.74
N PHE A 39 6.71 7.78 -3.78
CA PHE A 39 6.78 9.24 -3.88
C PHE A 39 5.89 9.96 -2.87
N GLU A 40 4.77 9.37 -2.46
CA GLU A 40 3.89 9.95 -1.44
C GLU A 40 4.66 10.22 -0.14
N ILE A 41 5.57 9.32 0.21
CA ILE A 41 6.48 9.47 1.36
C ILE A 41 7.38 10.70 1.21
N MET A 42 7.91 10.94 0.00
CA MET A 42 8.85 12.03 -0.25
C MET A 42 8.16 13.40 -0.33
N THR A 43 6.96 13.46 -0.91
CA THR A 43 6.33 14.73 -1.32
C THR A 43 5.23 15.23 -0.38
N GLY A 44 4.65 14.38 0.46
CA GLY A 44 3.52 14.81 1.31
C GLY A 44 3.26 13.97 2.56
N ARG A 45 3.88 12.80 2.70
CA ARG A 45 3.66 11.85 3.80
C ARG A 45 4.95 11.41 4.47
N GLN A 46 5.88 12.34 4.70
CA GLN A 46 7.14 12.06 5.39
C GLN A 46 6.94 11.44 6.79
N ARG A 47 5.82 11.74 7.45
CA ARG A 47 5.42 11.11 8.73
C ARG A 47 5.25 9.58 8.63
N ASP A 48 4.98 9.05 7.44
CA ASP A 48 4.83 7.62 7.22
C ASP A 48 6.19 6.89 7.27
N ILE A 49 7.33 7.60 7.13
CA ILE A 49 8.67 7.00 7.22
C ILE A 49 8.83 6.23 8.52
N LEU A 50 8.45 6.85 9.66
CA LEU A 50 8.55 6.21 10.97
C LEU A 50 7.63 4.99 11.07
N LYS A 51 6.41 5.07 10.53
CA LYS A 51 5.47 3.95 10.52
C LYS A 51 5.97 2.77 9.70
N TRP A 52 6.51 3.03 8.52
CA TRP A 52 7.13 2.01 7.67
C TRP A 52 8.35 1.37 8.34
N GLN A 53 9.19 2.17 9.01
CA GLN A 53 10.33 1.66 9.77
C GLN A 53 9.87 0.73 10.90
N MET A 54 8.89 1.16 11.70
CA MET A 54 8.32 0.35 12.78
C MET A 54 7.70 -0.96 12.26
N LEU A 55 7.05 -0.92 11.10
CA LEU A 55 6.50 -2.11 10.44
C LEU A 55 7.61 -3.07 9.98
N VAL A 56 8.66 -2.56 9.34
CA VAL A 56 9.82 -3.37 8.92
C VAL A 56 10.51 -4.00 10.14
N ASP A 57 10.69 -3.24 11.22
CA ASP A 57 11.28 -3.76 12.45
C ASP A 57 10.39 -4.83 13.10
N GLU A 58 9.06 -4.67 13.05
CA GLU A 58 8.11 -5.65 13.54
C GLU A 58 8.22 -6.97 12.76
N VAL A 59 8.26 -6.92 11.43
CA VAL A 59 8.46 -8.12 10.57
C VAL A 59 9.78 -8.80 10.85
N ARG A 60 10.86 -8.03 11.08
CA ARG A 60 12.20 -8.58 11.31
C ARG A 60 12.41 -9.20 12.67
N THR A 61 11.59 -8.85 13.67
CA THR A 61 11.82 -9.26 15.07
C THR A 61 10.75 -10.19 15.61
N ALA A 62 9.52 -9.70 15.77
CA ALA A 62 8.45 -10.42 16.45
C ALA A 62 7.42 -11.02 15.48
N HIS A 63 7.34 -10.50 14.25
CA HIS A 63 6.48 -10.99 13.18
C HIS A 63 4.99 -11.17 13.61
N ARG A 64 4.48 -10.26 14.43
CA ARG A 64 3.08 -10.32 14.91
C ARG A 64 2.13 -9.83 13.82
N GLU A 65 1.39 -10.76 13.23
CA GLU A 65 0.46 -10.50 12.12
C GLU A 65 -0.53 -9.38 12.43
N GLU A 66 -1.18 -9.38 13.60
CA GLU A 66 -2.15 -8.34 13.98
C GLU A 66 -1.55 -6.93 13.96
N LYS A 67 -0.29 -6.79 14.39
CA LYS A 67 0.40 -5.50 14.45
C LYS A 67 0.86 -5.07 13.07
N ILE A 68 1.33 -6.02 12.25
CA ILE A 68 1.65 -5.81 10.84
C ILE A 68 0.41 -5.32 10.08
N HIS A 69 -0.72 -6.02 10.24
CA HIS A 69 -1.99 -5.65 9.60
C HIS A 69 -2.49 -4.27 10.03
N ARG A 70 -2.34 -3.94 11.32
CA ARG A 70 -2.68 -2.61 11.84
C ARG A 70 -1.84 -1.51 11.19
N TYR A 71 -0.51 -1.66 11.14
CA TYR A 71 0.35 -0.66 10.50
C TYR A 71 0.02 -0.49 9.01
N LEU A 72 -0.14 -1.59 8.28
CA LEU A 72 -0.50 -1.55 6.87
C LEU A 72 -1.84 -0.82 6.65
N SER A 73 -2.85 -1.13 7.46
CA SER A 73 -4.16 -0.47 7.38
C SER A 73 -4.08 1.02 7.70
N GLU A 74 -3.30 1.43 8.71
CA GLU A 74 -3.15 2.85 9.07
C GLU A 74 -2.38 3.65 8.01
N ILE A 75 -1.35 3.06 7.39
CA ILE A 75 -0.53 3.76 6.40
C ILE A 75 -1.33 3.95 5.11
N LEU A 76 -2.06 2.90 4.71
CA LEU A 76 -2.76 2.81 3.43
C LEU A 76 -4.23 3.25 3.52
N ASP A 77 -4.63 3.80 4.66
CA ASP A 77 -5.94 4.40 4.81
C ASP A 77 -6.19 5.48 3.75
N CYS A 78 -7.43 5.52 3.26
CA CYS A 78 -7.90 6.39 2.19
C CYS A 78 -7.29 6.14 0.78
N TYR A 79 -6.51 5.07 0.57
CA TYR A 79 -6.06 4.67 -0.78
C TYR A 79 -6.89 3.51 -1.33
N VAL A 80 -7.04 3.48 -2.66
CA VAL A 80 -7.71 2.37 -3.37
C VAL A 80 -6.74 1.42 -4.07
N ALA A 81 -5.48 1.83 -4.22
CA ALA A 81 -4.45 1.01 -4.82
C ALA A 81 -3.09 1.34 -4.21
N VAL A 82 -2.14 0.41 -4.35
CA VAL A 82 -0.74 0.60 -3.93
C VAL A 82 0.22 0.12 -5.00
N THR A 83 1.36 0.79 -5.11
CA THR A 83 2.46 0.44 -6.01
C THR A 83 3.79 0.84 -5.37
N ASP A 84 4.90 0.33 -5.91
CA ASP A 84 6.25 0.73 -5.52
C ASP A 84 6.63 0.37 -4.07
N VAL A 85 7.89 0.63 -3.73
CA VAL A 85 8.36 0.53 -2.36
C VAL A 85 7.73 1.60 -1.46
N PRO A 86 7.54 1.31 -0.17
CA PRO A 86 7.81 0.03 0.49
C PRO A 86 6.67 -0.99 0.34
N SER A 87 5.49 -0.57 -0.11
CA SER A 87 4.27 -1.39 -0.11
C SER A 87 4.36 -2.70 -0.91
N CYS A 88 5.10 -2.73 -2.03
CA CYS A 88 5.24 -3.92 -2.87
C CYS A 88 5.85 -5.12 -2.14
N ALA A 89 6.65 -4.89 -1.09
CA ALA A 89 7.25 -5.96 -0.30
C ALA A 89 6.23 -6.69 0.60
N PHE A 90 5.08 -6.08 0.87
CA PHE A 90 4.04 -6.58 1.78
C PHE A 90 2.80 -7.09 1.02
N TYR A 91 2.97 -7.49 -0.25
CA TYR A 91 1.83 -7.88 -1.08
C TYR A 91 1.03 -9.06 -0.50
N ARG A 92 1.69 -9.99 0.23
CA ARG A 92 1.04 -11.17 0.82
C ARG A 92 0.15 -10.79 2.00
N GLU A 93 0.65 -9.95 2.89
CA GLU A 93 -0.08 -9.39 4.02
C GLU A 93 -1.25 -8.55 3.51
N LEU A 94 -1.03 -7.74 2.47
CA LEU A 94 -2.08 -6.96 1.84
C LEU A 94 -3.15 -7.83 1.18
N MET A 95 -2.80 -8.98 0.59
CA MET A 95 -3.78 -9.95 0.09
C MET A 95 -4.64 -10.54 1.22
N ASN A 96 -4.05 -10.77 2.40
CA ASN A 96 -4.79 -11.26 3.57
C ASN A 96 -5.74 -10.18 4.12
N ILE A 97 -5.31 -8.93 4.17
CA ILE A 97 -6.11 -7.79 4.67
C ILE A 97 -7.22 -7.43 3.68
N HIS A 98 -6.93 -7.48 2.38
CA HIS A 98 -7.85 -7.11 1.30
C HIS A 98 -8.11 -8.32 0.38
N PRO A 99 -8.91 -9.31 0.81
CA PRO A 99 -9.08 -10.58 0.08
C PRO A 99 -9.71 -10.44 -1.30
N TYR A 100 -10.39 -9.31 -1.56
CA TYR A 100 -11.00 -9.01 -2.86
C TYR A 100 -10.11 -8.17 -3.78
N ALA A 101 -8.97 -7.66 -3.28
CA ALA A 101 -8.04 -6.89 -4.08
C ALA A 101 -7.36 -7.79 -5.13
N LYS A 102 -7.19 -7.26 -6.34
CA LYS A 102 -6.43 -7.96 -7.40
C LYS A 102 -4.96 -7.62 -7.28
N VAL A 103 -4.08 -8.60 -7.48
CA VAL A 103 -2.63 -8.40 -7.54
C VAL A 103 -2.18 -8.21 -8.98
N ARG A 104 -1.31 -7.23 -9.23
CA ARG A 104 -0.76 -6.88 -10.55
C ARG A 104 0.74 -6.63 -10.51
#